data_AF-A0A1Q7N7B9-F1
#
_entry.id   AF-A0A1Q7N7B9-F1
#
_cell.length_a   1.000
_cell.length_b   1.000
_cell.length_c   1.000
_cell.angle_alpha   90.00
_cell.angle_beta   90.00
_cell.angle_gamma   90.00
#
_symmetry.space_group_name_H-M   'P 1'
#
loop_
_entity.id
_entity.type
_entity.pdbx_description
1 polymer ?
#
loop_
_entity_poly.entity_id
_entity_poly.type
_entity_poly.pdbx_seq_one_letter_code
_entity_poly.pdbx_strand_id
1 'polypeptide(L)'
;MSIVRVLRPGVLVAVLVLATITQVPVGIQAEAPFQSSPTLFSGQATAVKGTVLGIPITLVDTGTVAPEGGSLEAHLLCYPGGPNCTVALPDLTNGALGLEVLNATVVAHGHESKAGASVADLTLNAPGQSLGATFIRARADAQCSNGQASVNADSEIAELVINGQATAVTGEVNQRVDLPAGGVVLINEQTAAANSDKGDVTVSALHITIPGLVPGTDTDLIIAQAHADIQCGQRLCPADKDFVTGGGWLPDPRRNFAVAGGIKNGGFWGHLLYIDHGTGMKVKGTGVTAYAVTGATTRHIEGTCEINGSPGTYQADVDDQGEPGIGRDAFALSLNRVPAAAGVLSGGNIQLHTCK
;
A
#
# COMPACT_ATOMS: atom_id res chain seq x y z
N MET A 1 -28.62 57.23 65.33
CA MET A 1 -28.25 56.08 66.18
C MET A 1 -26.73 55.98 66.14
N SER A 2 -26.00 56.81 66.90
CA SER A 2 -25.57 56.58 68.28
C SER A 2 -25.10 55.14 68.54
N ILE A 3 -23.80 54.95 68.76
CA ILE A 3 -23.22 54.84 70.11
C ILE A 3 -21.69 54.84 69.98
N VAL A 4 -21.06 55.76 70.72
CA VAL A 4 -19.62 55.77 71.05
C VAL A 4 -19.39 54.79 72.20
N ARG A 5 -18.30 54.00 72.17
CA ARG A 5 -17.71 53.45 73.41
C ARG A 5 -16.19 53.29 73.31
N VAL A 6 -15.57 53.57 74.45
CA VAL A 6 -14.18 53.95 74.73
C VAL A 6 -13.35 52.77 75.24
N LEU A 7 -12.07 52.75 74.84
CA LEU A 7 -10.82 52.13 75.39
C LEU A 7 -10.84 50.83 76.22
N ARG A 8 -9.82 49.97 75.98
CA ARG A 8 -8.69 49.72 76.91
C ARG A 8 -7.54 48.89 76.27
N PRO A 9 -6.29 49.02 76.77
CA PRO A 9 -5.09 48.42 76.19
C PRO A 9 -4.77 47.03 76.80
N GLY A 10 -4.23 46.12 76.00
CA GLY A 10 -3.68 44.84 76.43
C GLY A 10 -2.29 44.62 75.83
N VAL A 11 -1.30 44.58 76.70
CA VAL A 11 0.11 44.22 76.41
C VAL A 11 0.21 42.70 76.27
N LEU A 12 0.92 42.16 75.27
CA LEU A 12 1.60 40.87 75.43
C LEU A 12 2.74 40.63 74.39
N VAL A 13 3.97 40.72 74.90
CA VAL A 13 5.17 39.87 74.68
C VAL A 13 5.52 39.42 73.24
N ALA A 14 6.62 39.98 72.71
CA ALA A 14 7.33 39.45 71.55
C ALA A 14 8.31 38.33 71.97
N VAL A 15 8.15 37.13 71.41
CA VAL A 15 9.09 36.01 71.53
C VAL A 15 9.97 35.99 70.28
N LEU A 16 11.28 36.16 70.45
CA LEU A 16 12.28 36.11 69.39
C LEU A 16 12.68 34.65 69.14
N VAL A 17 12.33 34.09 67.97
CA VAL A 17 12.80 32.76 67.53
C VAL A 17 13.93 32.95 66.52
N LEU A 18 15.12 32.47 66.87
CA LEU A 18 16.31 32.48 66.02
C LEU A 18 16.25 31.26 65.08
N ALA A 19 15.95 31.45 63.80
CA ALA A 19 15.95 30.40 62.78
C ALA A 19 17.34 30.30 62.13
N THR A 20 18.01 29.16 62.32
CA THR A 20 19.26 28.80 61.64
C THR A 20 18.96 28.25 60.24
N ILE A 21 19.54 28.87 59.21
CA ILE A 21 19.40 28.44 57.81
C ILE A 21 20.46 27.37 57.51
N THR A 22 20.02 26.13 57.26
CA THR A 22 20.87 25.08 56.67
C THR A 22 20.73 25.13 55.15
N GLN A 23 21.85 25.35 54.46
CA GLN A 23 21.89 25.34 52.99
C GLN A 23 21.92 23.89 52.49
N VAL A 24 20.91 23.49 51.71
CA VAL A 24 20.89 22.21 51.00
C VAL A 24 21.53 22.43 49.62
N PRO A 25 22.53 21.64 49.20
CA PRO A 25 23.10 21.76 47.86
C PRO A 25 22.04 21.32 46.83
N VAL A 26 21.66 22.23 45.95
CA VAL A 26 20.86 21.92 44.75
C VAL A 26 21.78 21.19 43.79
N GLY A 27 21.65 19.87 43.71
CA GLY A 27 22.23 19.09 42.64
C GLY A 27 21.54 19.45 41.33
N ILE A 28 22.28 20.00 40.37
CA ILE A 28 21.84 20.10 38.98
C ILE A 28 21.75 18.65 38.47
N GLN A 29 20.53 18.11 38.40
CA GLN A 29 20.30 16.89 37.66
C GLN A 29 20.47 17.24 36.18
N ALA A 30 21.54 16.73 35.57
CA ALA A 30 21.62 16.68 34.12
C ALA A 30 20.47 15.78 33.65
N GLU A 31 19.49 16.36 32.94
CA GLU A 31 18.50 15.59 32.20
C GLU A 31 19.26 14.68 31.23
N ALA A 32 19.13 13.37 31.40
CA ALA A 32 19.57 12.43 30.39
C ALA A 32 18.84 12.78 29.08
N PRO A 33 19.51 12.83 27.91
CA PRO A 33 18.80 13.00 26.66
C PRO A 33 17.79 11.85 26.53
N PHE A 34 16.51 12.18 26.39
CA PHE A 34 15.49 11.20 26.02
C PHE A 34 15.91 10.59 24.69
N GLN A 35 16.48 9.38 24.71
CA GLN A 35 16.64 8.58 23.51
C GLN A 35 15.28 8.00 23.17
N SER A 36 14.46 8.80 22.49
CA SER A 36 13.24 8.32 21.87
C SER A 36 13.63 7.48 20.65
N SER A 37 13.36 6.18 20.68
CA SER A 37 13.59 5.24 19.58
C SER A 37 12.93 5.74 18.28
N PRO A 38 13.53 5.54 17.10
CA PRO A 38 12.90 5.89 15.83
C PRO A 38 11.64 5.05 15.59
N THR A 39 10.74 5.55 14.76
CA THR A 39 9.60 4.77 14.25
C THR A 39 10.12 3.58 13.44
N LEU A 40 9.54 2.39 13.65
CA LEU A 40 9.93 1.16 12.94
C LEU A 40 8.81 0.60 12.06
N PHE A 41 9.19 -0.15 11.04
CA PHE A 41 8.30 -0.69 10.00
C PHE A 41 8.72 -2.10 9.55
N SER A 42 7.80 -2.89 9.00
CA SER A 42 8.09 -4.16 8.31
C SER A 42 7.07 -4.50 7.20
N GLY A 43 6.46 -3.48 6.60
CA GLY A 43 5.49 -3.65 5.51
C GLY A 43 6.02 -4.47 4.33
N GLN A 44 5.10 -5.17 3.65
CA GLN A 44 5.34 -6.02 2.48
C GLN A 44 4.12 -6.02 1.57
N ALA A 45 4.31 -6.12 0.26
CA ALA A 45 3.22 -6.32 -0.68
C ALA A 45 3.56 -7.46 -1.66
N THR A 46 2.56 -8.29 -1.98
CA THR A 46 2.72 -9.42 -2.90
C THR A 46 1.51 -9.52 -3.80
N ALA A 47 1.71 -9.51 -5.13
CA ALA A 47 0.60 -9.59 -6.08
C ALA A 47 0.01 -11.01 -6.13
N VAL A 48 0.85 -12.06 -6.14
CA VAL A 48 0.40 -13.45 -6.10
C VAL A 48 1.35 -14.32 -5.27
N LYS A 49 0.79 -15.13 -4.37
CA LYS A 49 1.53 -16.15 -3.64
C LYS A 49 0.67 -17.36 -3.27
N GLY A 50 1.28 -18.54 -3.22
CA GLY A 50 0.62 -19.76 -2.78
C GLY A 50 0.94 -20.95 -3.68
N THR A 51 -0.05 -21.81 -3.92
CA THR A 51 0.03 -22.98 -4.79
C THR A 51 -1.11 -23.01 -5.80
N VAL A 52 -0.81 -23.46 -7.02
CA VAL A 52 -1.81 -23.78 -8.04
C VAL A 52 -1.62 -25.23 -8.44
N LEU A 53 -2.63 -26.07 -8.18
CA LEU A 53 -2.56 -27.51 -8.44
C LEU A 53 -1.33 -28.18 -7.82
N GLY A 54 -0.96 -27.79 -6.60
CA GLY A 54 0.24 -28.27 -5.89
C GLY A 54 1.56 -27.61 -6.30
N ILE A 55 1.56 -26.72 -7.29
CA ILE A 55 2.76 -26.06 -7.80
C ILE A 55 2.94 -24.72 -7.06
N PRO A 56 4.06 -24.51 -6.34
CA PRO A 56 4.29 -23.26 -5.64
C PRO A 56 4.50 -22.11 -6.64
N ILE A 57 3.80 -21.01 -6.42
CA ILE A 57 3.85 -19.81 -7.25
C ILE A 57 3.99 -18.60 -6.32
N THR A 58 5.01 -17.78 -6.57
CA THR A 58 5.14 -16.42 -6.01
C THR A 58 5.51 -15.50 -7.17
N LEU A 59 4.66 -14.51 -7.44
CA LEU A 59 4.87 -13.54 -8.51
C LEU A 59 4.70 -12.14 -7.92
N VAL A 60 5.70 -11.29 -8.17
CA VAL A 60 5.73 -9.89 -7.76
C VAL A 60 5.59 -9.75 -6.24
N ASP A 61 6.73 -9.74 -5.57
CA ASP A 61 6.85 -9.56 -4.13
C ASP A 61 7.88 -8.46 -3.87
N THR A 62 7.52 -7.46 -3.08
CA THR A 62 8.47 -6.41 -2.68
C THR A 62 9.55 -6.94 -1.73
N GLY A 63 9.26 -8.03 -1.03
CA GLY A 63 9.91 -8.35 0.23
C GLY A 63 9.55 -7.35 1.33
N THR A 64 10.04 -7.62 2.54
CA THR A 64 9.84 -6.75 3.71
C THR A 64 10.71 -5.50 3.62
N VAL A 65 10.11 -4.33 3.89
CA VAL A 65 10.87 -3.09 4.07
C VAL A 65 11.76 -3.17 5.31
N ALA A 66 12.90 -2.49 5.28
CA ALA A 66 13.80 -2.43 6.43
C ALA A 66 13.14 -1.69 7.62
N PRO A 67 13.53 -1.99 8.87
CA PRO A 67 12.97 -1.35 10.07
C PRO A 67 13.03 0.18 10.05
N GLU A 68 14.04 0.78 9.43
CA GLU A 68 14.19 2.22 9.26
C GLU A 68 13.28 2.84 8.17
N GLY A 69 12.49 2.01 7.49
CA GLY A 69 11.63 2.38 6.38
C GLY A 69 12.34 2.34 5.03
N GLY A 70 11.63 2.73 3.98
CA GLY A 70 12.08 2.63 2.61
C GLY A 70 10.92 2.61 1.62
N SER A 71 11.29 2.62 0.34
CA SER A 71 10.37 2.40 -0.78
C SER A 71 10.81 1.19 -1.57
N LEU A 72 9.93 0.20 -1.71
CA LEU A 72 10.15 -1.03 -2.45
C LEU A 72 9.04 -1.20 -3.48
N GLU A 73 9.38 -1.71 -4.67
CA GLU A 73 8.42 -2.04 -5.71
C GLU A 73 8.86 -3.30 -6.44
N ALA A 74 7.87 -4.04 -6.91
CA ALA A 74 8.04 -5.14 -7.83
C ALA A 74 6.85 -5.12 -8.79
N HIS A 75 7.08 -5.55 -10.03
CA HIS A 75 6.06 -5.51 -11.06
C HIS A 75 6.30 -6.57 -12.13
N LEU A 76 5.22 -7.03 -12.77
CA LEU A 76 5.26 -7.97 -13.88
C LEU A 76 4.10 -7.66 -14.83
N LEU A 77 4.39 -7.52 -16.12
CA LEU A 77 3.36 -7.16 -17.09
C LEU A 77 2.34 -8.27 -17.32
N CYS A 78 2.78 -9.53 -17.35
CA CYS A 78 1.90 -10.67 -17.55
C CYS A 78 2.53 -11.99 -17.08
N TYR A 79 1.67 -12.93 -16.70
CA TYR A 79 1.98 -14.33 -16.45
C TYR A 79 0.89 -15.23 -17.06
N PRO A 80 1.23 -16.36 -17.69
CA PRO A 80 2.58 -16.78 -18.06
C PRO A 80 3.19 -15.83 -19.12
N GLY A 81 4.46 -16.06 -19.44
CA GLY A 81 5.09 -15.38 -20.57
C GLY A 81 4.34 -15.62 -21.90
N GLY A 82 4.48 -14.68 -22.82
CA GLY A 82 3.88 -14.72 -24.16
C GLY A 82 4.41 -13.60 -25.04
N PRO A 83 3.94 -13.47 -26.30
CA PRO A 83 4.30 -12.34 -27.15
C PRO A 83 4.06 -11.01 -26.43
N ASN A 84 5.05 -10.13 -26.42
CA ASN A 84 5.04 -8.83 -25.75
C ASN A 84 4.98 -8.87 -24.21
N CYS A 85 5.15 -10.03 -23.56
CA CYS A 85 5.50 -10.12 -22.14
C CYS A 85 7.02 -10.06 -22.01
N THR A 86 7.58 -8.90 -21.68
CA THR A 86 9.03 -8.62 -21.68
C THR A 86 9.86 -9.55 -20.77
N VAL A 87 9.22 -10.23 -19.81
CA VAL A 87 9.82 -11.26 -18.96
C VAL A 87 8.96 -12.51 -19.09
N ALA A 88 9.41 -13.47 -19.89
CA ALA A 88 8.70 -14.73 -20.07
C ALA A 88 9.05 -15.69 -18.92
N LEU A 89 8.27 -15.64 -17.84
CA LEU A 89 8.25 -16.75 -16.89
C LEU A 89 7.56 -17.94 -17.56
N PRO A 90 8.14 -19.16 -17.50
CA PRO A 90 7.51 -20.34 -18.05
C PRO A 90 6.18 -20.59 -17.34
N ASP A 91 5.20 -21.07 -18.10
CA ASP A 91 3.94 -21.53 -17.53
C ASP A 91 4.17 -22.86 -16.81
N LEU A 92 4.32 -22.80 -15.50
CA LEU A 92 4.43 -23.98 -14.67
C LEU A 92 3.06 -24.61 -14.40
N THR A 93 1.99 -23.84 -14.58
CA THR A 93 0.62 -24.23 -14.25
C THR A 93 -0.13 -24.86 -15.42
N ASN A 94 0.51 -24.94 -16.60
CA ASN A 94 -0.03 -25.50 -17.84
C ASN A 94 -1.40 -24.89 -18.21
N GLY A 95 -1.47 -23.56 -18.18
CA GLY A 95 -2.63 -22.75 -18.55
C GLY A 95 -3.64 -22.55 -17.43
N ALA A 96 -3.37 -23.06 -16.22
CA ALA A 96 -4.30 -22.91 -15.10
C ALA A 96 -4.34 -21.48 -14.55
N LEU A 97 -3.24 -20.73 -14.59
CA LEU A 97 -3.17 -19.36 -14.07
C LEU A 97 -2.77 -18.35 -15.15
N GLY A 98 -3.60 -17.34 -15.37
CA GLY A 98 -3.34 -16.20 -16.24
C GLY A 98 -3.50 -14.89 -15.48
N LEU A 99 -2.55 -13.98 -15.66
CA LEU A 99 -2.45 -12.72 -14.92
C LEU A 99 -1.93 -11.60 -15.81
N GLU A 100 -2.48 -10.39 -15.67
CA GLU A 100 -1.97 -9.18 -16.32
C GLU A 100 -1.76 -8.04 -15.32
N VAL A 101 -0.77 -7.17 -15.61
CA VAL A 101 -0.37 -5.99 -14.82
C VAL A 101 -0.36 -6.26 -13.31
N LEU A 102 0.63 -7.05 -12.89
CA LEU A 102 0.89 -7.32 -11.48
C LEU A 102 1.78 -6.20 -10.92
N ASN A 103 1.36 -5.65 -9.79
CA ASN A 103 2.06 -4.57 -9.11
C ASN A 103 2.06 -4.82 -7.61
N ALA A 104 3.19 -4.55 -6.97
CA ALA A 104 3.31 -4.50 -5.53
C ALA A 104 4.25 -3.35 -5.13
N THR A 105 3.82 -2.52 -4.18
CA THR A 105 4.59 -1.40 -3.67
C THR A 105 4.47 -1.30 -2.16
N VAL A 106 5.56 -0.93 -1.51
CA VAL A 106 5.60 -0.56 -0.09
C VAL A 106 6.35 0.75 0.02
N VAL A 107 5.77 1.71 0.72
CA VAL A 107 6.44 2.95 1.10
C VAL A 107 6.22 3.17 2.60
N ALA A 108 7.32 3.20 3.34
CA ALA A 108 7.31 3.39 4.78
C ALA A 108 8.34 4.46 5.16
N HIS A 109 7.88 5.54 5.79
CA HIS A 109 8.75 6.61 6.31
C HIS A 109 7.98 7.51 7.27
N GLY A 110 8.72 8.28 8.08
CA GLY A 110 8.11 9.27 8.96
C GLY A 110 7.18 8.62 9.98
N HIS A 111 5.89 8.80 9.79
CA HIS A 111 4.83 8.29 10.66
C HIS A 111 3.82 7.41 9.92
N GLU A 112 4.11 6.99 8.69
CA GLU A 112 3.19 6.20 7.86
C GLU A 112 3.92 5.00 7.23
N SER A 113 3.17 3.90 7.12
CA SER A 113 3.55 2.67 6.43
C SER A 113 2.40 2.30 5.51
N LYS A 114 2.64 2.31 4.20
CA LYS A 114 1.63 2.02 3.19
C LYS A 114 2.11 0.90 2.28
N ALA A 115 1.31 -0.15 2.18
CA ALA A 115 1.55 -1.26 1.27
C ALA A 115 0.34 -1.43 0.35
N GLY A 116 0.60 -1.79 -0.90
CA GLY A 116 -0.43 -2.02 -1.88
C GLY A 116 -0.01 -3.05 -2.92
N ALA A 117 -0.94 -3.92 -3.30
CA ALA A 117 -0.78 -4.87 -4.38
C ALA A 117 -1.99 -4.82 -5.30
N SER A 118 -1.78 -5.01 -6.60
CA SER A 118 -2.85 -5.08 -7.59
C SER A 118 -2.56 -6.04 -8.74
N VAL A 119 -3.63 -6.55 -9.35
CA VAL A 119 -3.64 -7.39 -10.55
C VAL A 119 -4.75 -6.89 -11.47
N ALA A 120 -4.46 -6.67 -12.75
CA ALA A 120 -5.44 -6.17 -13.72
C ALA A 120 -6.38 -7.24 -14.24
N ASP A 121 -5.88 -8.41 -14.59
CA ASP A 121 -6.75 -9.50 -15.04
C ASP A 121 -6.31 -10.78 -14.37
N LEU A 122 -7.27 -11.53 -13.84
CA LEU A 122 -7.09 -12.85 -13.28
C LEU A 122 -7.88 -13.85 -14.12
N THR A 123 -7.25 -14.96 -14.45
CA THR A 123 -7.92 -16.20 -14.84
C THR A 123 -7.32 -17.34 -14.04
N LEU A 124 -8.14 -18.11 -13.35
CA LEU A 124 -7.74 -19.31 -12.63
C LEU A 124 -8.66 -20.47 -13.02
N ASN A 125 -8.07 -21.55 -13.52
CA ASN A 125 -8.77 -22.80 -13.82
C ASN A 125 -8.22 -23.91 -12.93
N ALA A 126 -9.09 -24.48 -12.10
CA ALA A 126 -8.81 -25.63 -11.27
C ALA A 126 -9.88 -26.72 -11.51
N PRO A 127 -9.70 -27.96 -11.05
CA PRO A 127 -10.68 -29.03 -11.25
C PRO A 127 -12.10 -28.62 -10.85
N GLY A 128 -12.98 -28.51 -11.85
CA GLY A 128 -14.39 -28.16 -11.65
C GLY A 128 -14.65 -26.71 -11.23
N GLN A 129 -13.63 -25.83 -11.23
CA GLN A 129 -13.75 -24.44 -10.83
C GLN A 129 -13.03 -23.52 -11.83
N SER A 130 -13.68 -22.42 -12.21
CA SER A 130 -13.06 -21.34 -12.98
C SER A 130 -13.33 -20.01 -12.30
N LEU A 131 -12.31 -19.19 -12.10
CA LEU A 131 -12.43 -17.86 -11.53
C LEU A 131 -11.82 -16.83 -12.48
N GLY A 132 -12.42 -15.65 -12.54
CA GLY A 132 -11.84 -14.49 -13.22
C GLY A 132 -12.25 -13.18 -12.57
N ALA A 133 -11.42 -12.15 -12.75
CA ALA A 133 -11.71 -10.78 -12.33
C ALA A 133 -10.89 -9.82 -13.21
N THR A 134 -11.42 -8.62 -13.45
CA THR A 134 -10.82 -7.61 -14.36
C THR A 134 -10.15 -6.45 -13.64
N PHE A 135 -10.08 -6.53 -12.31
CA PHE A 135 -9.15 -5.79 -11.47
C PHE A 135 -9.24 -6.32 -10.03
N ILE A 136 -8.11 -6.46 -9.34
CA ILE A 136 -8.02 -6.85 -7.94
C ILE A 136 -6.98 -5.94 -7.28
N ARG A 137 -7.31 -5.35 -6.13
CA ARG A 137 -6.39 -4.51 -5.34
C ARG A 137 -6.57 -4.77 -3.85
N ALA A 138 -5.47 -4.76 -3.11
CA ALA A 138 -5.44 -4.70 -1.66
C ALA A 138 -4.55 -3.53 -1.20
N ARG A 139 -4.96 -2.83 -0.15
CA ARG A 139 -4.22 -1.73 0.46
C ARG A 139 -4.21 -1.87 1.98
N ALA A 140 -3.03 -1.76 2.56
CA ALA A 140 -2.79 -1.75 4.00
C ALA A 140 -2.09 -0.45 4.40
N ASP A 141 -2.52 0.14 5.51
CA ASP A 141 -2.08 1.44 5.98
C ASP A 141 -1.92 1.40 7.50
N ALA A 142 -0.74 1.80 8.00
CA ALA A 142 -0.46 1.95 9.42
C ALA A 142 0.16 3.33 9.68
N GLN A 143 -0.38 4.06 10.66
CA GLN A 143 0.01 5.45 10.93
C GLN A 143 0.21 5.70 12.42
N CYS A 144 1.13 6.62 12.72
CA CYS A 144 1.35 7.15 14.06
C CYS A 144 0.80 8.58 14.17
N SER A 145 -0.10 8.81 15.10
CA SER A 145 -0.61 10.13 15.47
C SER A 145 -0.42 10.35 16.96
N ASN A 146 0.36 11.36 17.35
CA ASN A 146 0.68 11.67 18.75
C ASN A 146 1.24 10.46 19.54
N GLY A 147 2.05 9.63 18.88
CA GLY A 147 2.59 8.39 19.47
C GLY A 147 1.58 7.24 19.56
N GLN A 148 0.35 7.44 19.05
CA GLN A 148 -0.66 6.38 18.97
C GLN A 148 -0.71 5.78 17.57
N ALA A 149 -0.65 4.44 17.49
CA ALA A 149 -0.78 3.73 16.24
C ALA A 149 -2.25 3.54 15.84
N SER A 150 -2.52 3.63 14.56
CA SER A 150 -3.79 3.29 13.93
C SER A 150 -3.53 2.52 12.64
N VAL A 151 -4.47 1.67 12.26
CA VAL A 151 -4.37 0.87 11.05
C VAL A 151 -5.68 0.91 10.27
N ASN A 152 -5.57 0.79 8.94
CA ASN A 152 -6.70 0.66 8.04
C ASN A 152 -6.34 -0.27 6.88
N ALA A 153 -7.33 -0.96 6.34
CA ALA A 153 -7.15 -1.75 5.14
C ALA A 153 -8.42 -1.80 4.29
N ASP A 154 -8.23 -1.87 2.98
CA ASP A 154 -9.29 -1.99 2.00
C ASP A 154 -8.90 -2.95 0.88
N SER A 155 -9.90 -3.52 0.22
CA SER A 155 -9.73 -4.25 -1.03
C SER A 155 -10.80 -3.87 -2.03
N GLU A 156 -10.47 -4.06 -3.30
CA GLU A 156 -11.32 -3.73 -4.43
C GLU A 156 -11.21 -4.85 -5.46
N ILE A 157 -12.35 -5.37 -5.91
CA ILE A 157 -12.42 -6.45 -6.89
C ILE A 157 -13.48 -6.06 -7.93
N ALA A 158 -13.05 -5.89 -9.17
CA ALA A 158 -13.93 -5.59 -10.30
C ALA A 158 -14.31 -6.88 -11.04
N GLU A 159 -15.61 -7.03 -11.32
CA GLU A 159 -16.16 -8.06 -12.19
C GLU A 159 -15.72 -9.48 -11.83
N LEU A 160 -15.79 -9.85 -10.53
CA LEU A 160 -15.53 -11.20 -10.09
C LEU A 160 -16.53 -12.18 -10.71
N VAL A 161 -16.05 -13.16 -11.44
CA VAL A 161 -16.82 -14.23 -12.06
C VAL A 161 -16.31 -15.57 -11.55
N ILE A 162 -17.21 -16.41 -11.07
CA ILE A 162 -16.93 -17.76 -10.60
C ILE A 162 -17.85 -18.71 -11.37
N ASN A 163 -17.28 -19.70 -12.05
CA ASN A 163 -17.99 -20.68 -12.89
C ASN A 163 -18.95 -20.04 -13.90
N GLY A 164 -18.53 -18.92 -14.50
CA GLY A 164 -19.32 -18.16 -15.48
C GLY A 164 -20.44 -17.30 -14.87
N GLN A 165 -20.56 -17.24 -13.54
CA GLN A 165 -21.54 -16.41 -12.84
C GLN A 165 -20.87 -15.25 -12.12
N ALA A 166 -21.42 -14.04 -12.30
CA ALA A 166 -20.99 -12.86 -11.55
C ALA A 166 -21.21 -13.09 -10.05
N THR A 167 -20.17 -12.84 -9.26
CA THR A 167 -20.19 -12.97 -7.80
C THR A 167 -20.18 -11.58 -7.19
N ALA A 168 -21.12 -11.32 -6.28
CA ALA A 168 -21.20 -10.04 -5.60
C ALA A 168 -20.02 -9.86 -4.64
N VAL A 169 -19.38 -8.70 -4.69
CA VAL A 169 -18.34 -8.26 -3.75
C VAL A 169 -19.00 -7.22 -2.85
N THR A 170 -19.23 -7.56 -1.58
CA THR A 170 -20.04 -6.73 -0.67
C THR A 170 -19.21 -5.64 0.01
N GLY A 171 -17.88 -5.80 0.03
CA GLY A 171 -16.96 -4.96 0.81
C GLY A 171 -16.86 -5.35 2.28
N GLU A 172 -17.66 -6.32 2.74
CA GLU A 172 -17.55 -6.85 4.11
C GLU A 172 -16.18 -7.52 4.31
N VAL A 173 -15.64 -7.36 5.52
CA VAL A 173 -14.38 -8.02 5.89
C VAL A 173 -14.62 -9.52 6.01
N ASN A 174 -13.70 -10.31 5.44
CA ASN A 174 -13.74 -11.77 5.42
C ASN A 174 -15.03 -12.34 4.78
N GLN A 175 -15.52 -11.70 3.70
CA GLN A 175 -16.65 -12.22 2.95
C GLN A 175 -16.30 -13.61 2.38
N ARG A 176 -17.13 -14.61 2.70
CA ARG A 176 -16.92 -16.00 2.27
C ARG A 176 -17.86 -16.39 1.14
N VAL A 177 -17.30 -17.01 0.10
CA VAL A 177 -18.04 -17.65 -0.99
C VAL A 177 -17.68 -19.13 -1.03
N ASP A 178 -18.64 -20.00 -0.74
CA ASP A 178 -18.44 -21.45 -0.82
C ASP A 178 -18.55 -21.92 -2.27
N LEU A 179 -17.63 -22.81 -2.67
CA LEU A 179 -17.58 -23.43 -3.99
C LEU A 179 -17.96 -24.92 -3.90
N PRO A 180 -18.37 -25.54 -5.02
CA PRO A 180 -18.53 -26.99 -5.09
C PRO A 180 -17.28 -27.77 -4.63
N ALA A 181 -17.50 -29.01 -4.18
CA ALA A 181 -16.44 -29.91 -3.70
C ALA A 181 -15.60 -29.37 -2.52
N GLY A 182 -16.14 -28.42 -1.75
CA GLY A 182 -15.50 -27.89 -0.54
C GLY A 182 -14.48 -26.77 -0.80
N GLY A 183 -14.45 -26.21 -2.00
CA GLY A 183 -13.65 -25.01 -2.27
C GLY A 183 -14.23 -23.76 -1.61
N VAL A 184 -13.40 -22.74 -1.47
CA VAL A 184 -13.72 -21.49 -0.78
C VAL A 184 -13.00 -20.34 -1.46
N VAL A 185 -13.68 -19.20 -1.57
CA VAL A 185 -13.04 -17.90 -1.82
C VAL A 185 -13.33 -16.99 -0.63
N LEU A 186 -12.29 -16.52 0.04
CA LEU A 186 -12.37 -15.42 0.99
C LEU A 186 -12.03 -14.13 0.25
N ILE A 187 -12.93 -13.16 0.34
CA ILE A 187 -12.83 -11.84 -0.26
C ILE A 187 -12.61 -10.85 0.89
N ASN A 188 -11.70 -9.90 0.68
CA ASN A 188 -11.36 -8.90 1.68
C ASN A 188 -10.95 -9.54 3.01
N GLU A 189 -10.07 -10.54 2.95
CA GLU A 189 -9.58 -11.23 4.14
C GLU A 189 -8.64 -10.30 4.91
N GLN A 190 -9.01 -9.91 6.14
CA GLN A 190 -8.22 -8.97 6.94
C GLN A 190 -7.92 -9.50 8.33
N THR A 191 -6.70 -9.23 8.79
CA THR A 191 -6.30 -9.30 10.19
C THR A 191 -5.67 -7.97 10.58
N ALA A 192 -6.18 -7.34 11.63
CA ALA A 192 -5.70 -6.05 12.09
C ALA A 192 -5.59 -6.02 13.61
N ALA A 193 -4.53 -5.39 14.11
CA ALA A 193 -4.31 -5.13 15.51
C ALA A 193 -3.63 -3.78 15.71
N ALA A 194 -4.15 -2.96 16.62
CA ALA A 194 -3.49 -1.75 17.07
C ALA A 194 -3.56 -1.67 18.60
N ASN A 195 -2.44 -1.33 19.23
CA ASN A 195 -2.34 -1.03 20.65
C ASN A 195 -1.38 0.15 20.83
N SER A 196 -1.60 1.01 21.82
CA SER A 196 -0.78 2.20 22.13
C SER A 196 0.00 2.74 20.92
N ASP A 197 1.24 2.30 20.77
CA ASP A 197 2.27 2.70 19.85
C ASP A 197 2.57 1.66 18.74
N LYS A 198 1.90 0.50 18.70
CA LYS A 198 2.06 -0.51 17.64
C LYS A 198 0.79 -0.74 16.84
N GLY A 199 0.89 -0.69 15.51
CA GLY A 199 -0.15 -1.07 14.57
C GLY A 199 0.36 -2.16 13.63
N ASP A 200 -0.50 -3.11 13.28
CA ASP A 200 -0.25 -4.21 12.36
C ASP A 200 -1.55 -4.51 11.59
N VAL A 201 -1.49 -4.53 10.26
CA VAL A 201 -2.62 -4.91 9.44
C VAL A 201 -2.15 -5.68 8.20
N THR A 202 -2.86 -6.76 7.90
CA THR A 202 -2.71 -7.53 6.67
C THR A 202 -4.06 -7.67 5.99
N VAL A 203 -4.11 -7.44 4.69
CA VAL A 203 -5.27 -7.69 3.85
C VAL A 203 -4.89 -8.50 2.62
N SER A 204 -5.68 -9.53 2.32
CA SER A 204 -5.68 -10.25 1.05
C SER A 204 -6.98 -9.93 0.32
N ALA A 205 -6.92 -9.46 -0.93
CA ALA A 205 -8.13 -9.15 -1.68
C ALA A 205 -8.91 -10.44 -2.02
N LEU A 206 -8.21 -11.47 -2.49
CA LEU A 206 -8.75 -12.81 -2.67
C LEU A 206 -7.81 -13.85 -2.04
N HIS A 207 -8.39 -14.81 -1.32
CA HIS A 207 -7.73 -16.03 -0.88
C HIS A 207 -8.59 -17.21 -1.32
N ILE A 208 -8.06 -18.01 -2.25
CA ILE A 208 -8.77 -19.04 -2.99
C ILE A 208 -8.23 -20.40 -2.57
N THR A 209 -9.09 -21.24 -1.98
CA THR A 209 -8.75 -22.61 -1.59
C THR A 209 -9.63 -23.59 -2.35
N ILE A 210 -9.05 -24.45 -3.17
CA ILE A 210 -9.77 -25.46 -3.96
C ILE A 210 -9.10 -26.82 -3.73
N PRO A 211 -9.81 -27.79 -3.12
CA PRO A 211 -9.29 -29.14 -2.94
C PRO A 211 -8.96 -29.80 -4.28
N GLY A 212 -7.80 -30.45 -4.33
CA GLY A 212 -7.35 -31.25 -5.46
C GLY A 212 -8.13 -32.57 -5.57
N LEU A 213 -8.13 -33.14 -6.78
CA LEU A 213 -8.76 -34.46 -7.01
C LEU A 213 -7.94 -35.60 -6.40
N VAL A 214 -6.64 -35.37 -6.18
CA VAL A 214 -5.71 -36.29 -5.54
C VAL A 214 -4.82 -35.53 -4.55
N PRO A 215 -4.25 -36.21 -3.52
CA PRO A 215 -3.41 -35.55 -2.54
C PRO A 215 -2.25 -34.77 -3.17
N GLY A 216 -2.03 -33.55 -2.69
CA GLY A 216 -0.94 -32.67 -3.16
C GLY A 216 -1.25 -31.89 -4.43
N THR A 217 -2.51 -31.87 -4.89
CA THR A 217 -2.94 -31.07 -6.06
C THR A 217 -3.92 -29.95 -5.68
N ASP A 218 -3.94 -29.57 -4.42
CA ASP A 218 -4.75 -28.46 -3.92
C ASP A 218 -4.27 -27.13 -4.54
N THR A 219 -5.21 -26.21 -4.71
CA THR A 219 -4.91 -24.81 -5.01
C THR A 219 -5.18 -24.01 -3.75
N ASP A 220 -4.18 -23.29 -3.27
CA ASP A 220 -4.27 -22.37 -2.14
C ASP A 220 -3.54 -21.09 -2.53
N LEU A 221 -4.28 -20.11 -3.03
CA LEU A 221 -3.73 -18.98 -3.77
C LEU A 221 -4.26 -17.66 -3.22
N ILE A 222 -3.34 -16.76 -2.89
CA ILE A 222 -3.65 -15.39 -2.51
C ILE A 222 -3.36 -14.47 -3.70
N ILE A 223 -4.34 -13.63 -4.04
CA ILE A 223 -4.22 -12.57 -5.04
C ILE A 223 -4.35 -11.21 -4.36
N ALA A 224 -3.34 -10.37 -4.58
CA ALA A 224 -3.10 -9.08 -3.96
C ALA A 224 -3.14 -9.13 -2.43
N GLN A 225 -1.97 -9.25 -1.82
CA GLN A 225 -1.79 -9.08 -0.39
C GLN A 225 -0.98 -7.83 -0.09
N ALA A 226 -1.42 -7.07 0.91
CA ALA A 226 -0.70 -5.96 1.48
C ALA A 226 -0.59 -6.12 3.00
N HIS A 227 0.61 -5.91 3.52
CA HIS A 227 0.92 -5.86 4.94
C HIS A 227 1.55 -4.51 5.27
N ALA A 228 1.00 -3.84 6.28
CA ALA A 228 1.58 -2.62 6.83
C ALA A 228 1.57 -2.72 8.35
N ASP A 229 2.71 -2.38 8.95
CA ASP A 229 2.85 -2.24 10.38
C ASP A 229 3.67 -0.98 10.69
N ILE A 230 3.52 -0.53 11.93
CA ILE A 230 4.24 0.61 12.46
C ILE A 230 4.43 0.45 13.96
N GLN A 231 5.62 0.79 14.44
CA GLN A 231 5.92 0.99 15.85
C GLN A 231 6.31 2.45 16.05
N CYS A 232 5.43 3.22 16.68
CA CYS A 232 5.57 4.65 16.87
C CYS A 232 6.80 5.00 17.72
N GLY A 233 7.58 5.93 17.19
CA GLY A 233 8.75 6.47 17.84
C GLY A 233 9.00 7.90 17.37
N GLN A 234 10.26 8.32 17.33
CA GLN A 234 10.61 9.56 16.65
C GLN A 234 10.38 9.43 15.16
N ARG A 235 9.74 10.46 14.63
CA ARG A 235 9.60 10.67 13.21
C ARG A 235 10.96 11.05 12.61
N LEU A 236 11.42 10.27 11.64
CA LEU A 236 12.55 10.60 10.80
C LEU A 236 12.05 10.94 9.39
N CYS A 237 12.17 12.22 9.01
CA CYS A 237 11.79 12.70 7.69
C CYS A 237 12.94 13.44 7.00
N PRO A 238 13.76 12.73 6.22
CA PRO A 238 14.61 13.37 5.23
C PRO A 238 13.73 14.19 4.26
N ALA A 239 14.16 15.41 3.93
CA ALA A 239 13.38 16.37 3.13
C ALA A 239 13.22 15.95 1.65
N ASP A 240 13.80 14.83 1.24
CA ASP A 240 13.94 14.32 -0.14
C ASP A 240 13.08 13.08 -0.43
N LYS A 241 12.10 12.75 0.41
CA LYS A 241 11.19 11.62 0.20
C LYS A 241 9.82 12.06 -0.34
N ASP A 242 9.72 12.05 -1.66
CA ASP A 242 8.49 12.24 -2.42
C ASP A 242 8.38 11.10 -3.44
N PHE A 243 7.37 10.26 -3.25
CA PHE A 243 7.08 9.13 -4.13
C PHE A 243 5.60 9.11 -4.46
N VAL A 244 5.27 8.57 -5.62
CA VAL A 244 3.92 8.20 -5.98
C VAL A 244 3.91 6.73 -6.36
N THR A 245 2.89 6.01 -5.90
CA THR A 245 2.60 4.64 -6.34
C THR A 245 1.15 4.56 -6.79
N GLY A 246 0.84 3.62 -7.65
CA GLY A 246 -0.54 3.43 -8.05
C GLY A 246 -0.73 2.30 -9.04
N GLY A 247 -1.99 1.96 -9.24
CA GLY A 247 -2.43 1.01 -10.23
C GLY A 247 -3.95 1.05 -10.31
N GLY A 248 -4.47 0.71 -11.47
CA GLY A 248 -5.90 0.85 -11.73
C GLY A 248 -6.23 0.69 -13.18
N TRP A 249 -7.42 1.17 -13.55
CA TRP A 249 -7.88 1.11 -14.92
C TRP A 249 -8.74 2.31 -15.32
N LEU A 250 -8.69 2.61 -16.62
CA LEU A 250 -9.54 3.57 -17.30
C LEU A 250 -10.59 2.82 -18.13
N PRO A 251 -11.84 3.32 -18.24
CA PRO A 251 -12.93 2.64 -18.96
C PRO A 251 -12.87 2.90 -20.47
N ASP A 252 -13.55 2.09 -21.29
CA ASP A 252 -13.89 2.35 -22.70
C ASP A 252 -12.75 2.80 -23.67
N PRO A 253 -11.97 1.86 -24.24
CA PRO A 253 -11.83 0.48 -23.82
C PRO A 253 -11.13 0.40 -22.46
N ARG A 254 -11.28 -0.74 -21.76
CA ARG A 254 -10.56 -0.98 -20.51
C ARG A 254 -9.05 -0.89 -20.77
N ARG A 255 -8.36 -0.08 -19.97
CA ARG A 255 -6.91 0.13 -20.03
C ARG A 255 -6.34 0.06 -18.64
N ASN A 256 -5.55 -0.97 -18.37
CA ASN A 256 -4.98 -1.21 -17.06
C ASN A 256 -3.56 -0.66 -16.98
N PHE A 257 -3.18 -0.15 -15.82
CA PHE A 257 -1.84 0.35 -15.59
C PHE A 257 -1.36 0.06 -14.16
N ALA A 258 -0.05 0.07 -14.00
CA ALA A 258 0.64 0.21 -12.73
C ALA A 258 1.77 1.23 -12.90
N VAL A 259 1.95 2.07 -11.89
CA VAL A 259 2.92 3.15 -11.95
C VAL A 259 3.55 3.38 -10.59
N ALA A 260 4.84 3.62 -10.59
CA ALA A 260 5.57 4.14 -9.45
C ALA A 260 6.58 5.18 -9.93
N GLY A 261 6.82 6.20 -9.13
CA GLY A 261 7.78 7.26 -9.45
C GLY A 261 8.29 7.93 -8.18
N GLY A 262 9.55 8.35 -8.18
CA GLY A 262 10.12 9.15 -7.11
C GLY A 262 11.63 9.23 -7.19
N ILE A 263 12.25 9.79 -6.14
CA ILE A 263 13.70 9.88 -6.01
C ILE A 263 14.13 9.04 -4.81
N LYS A 264 14.96 8.02 -5.04
CA LYS A 264 15.52 7.14 -4.02
C LYS A 264 17.05 7.22 -4.07
N ASN A 265 17.68 7.60 -2.95
CA ASN A 265 19.14 7.70 -2.83
C ASN A 265 19.80 8.56 -3.93
N GLY A 266 19.15 9.66 -4.32
CA GLY A 266 19.62 10.56 -5.37
C GLY A 266 19.41 10.07 -6.81
N GLY A 267 18.83 8.88 -7.01
CA GLY A 267 18.45 8.35 -8.33
C GLY A 267 16.94 8.28 -8.53
N PHE A 268 16.49 8.26 -9.78
CA PHE A 268 15.09 8.01 -10.09
C PHE A 268 14.70 6.56 -9.76
N TRP A 269 13.48 6.39 -9.27
CA TRP A 269 12.92 5.11 -8.86
C TRP A 269 11.50 4.96 -9.40
N GLY A 270 11.12 3.73 -9.72
CA GLY A 270 9.76 3.39 -10.09
C GLY A 270 9.66 2.59 -11.39
N HIS A 271 8.45 2.47 -11.89
CA HIS A 271 8.11 1.67 -13.07
C HIS A 271 6.86 2.20 -13.77
N LEU A 272 6.61 1.67 -14.96
CA LEU A 272 5.34 1.80 -15.67
C LEU A 272 4.97 0.45 -16.27
N LEU A 273 3.73 0.03 -16.09
CA LEU A 273 3.09 -1.04 -16.86
C LEU A 273 1.79 -0.48 -17.43
N TYR A 274 1.46 -0.84 -18.66
CA TYR A 274 0.19 -0.45 -19.27
C TYR A 274 -0.26 -1.48 -20.31
N ILE A 275 -1.56 -1.79 -20.31
CA ILE A 275 -2.20 -2.60 -21.34
C ILE A 275 -3.46 -1.87 -21.82
N ASP A 276 -3.61 -1.74 -23.12
CA ASP A 276 -4.85 -1.29 -23.77
C ASP A 276 -5.58 -2.50 -24.35
N HIS A 277 -6.71 -2.87 -23.75
CA HIS A 277 -7.47 -4.04 -24.19
C HIS A 277 -8.26 -3.79 -25.49
N GLY A 278 -8.41 -2.54 -25.92
CA GLY A 278 -9.04 -2.23 -27.21
C GLY A 278 -8.10 -2.43 -28.39
N THR A 279 -6.80 -2.17 -28.21
CA THR A 279 -5.78 -2.31 -29.26
C THR A 279 -4.88 -3.53 -29.08
N GLY A 280 -4.88 -4.13 -27.88
CA GLY A 280 -3.92 -5.16 -27.47
C GLY A 280 -2.51 -4.61 -27.20
N MET A 281 -2.33 -3.28 -27.18
CA MET A 281 -1.03 -2.66 -26.94
C MET A 281 -0.55 -2.92 -25.52
N LYS A 282 0.69 -3.38 -25.38
CA LYS A 282 1.36 -3.64 -24.11
C LYS A 282 2.58 -2.73 -23.97
N VAL A 283 2.73 -2.08 -22.83
CA VAL A 283 3.84 -1.18 -22.53
C VAL A 283 4.48 -1.56 -21.21
N LYS A 284 5.81 -1.65 -21.21
CA LYS A 284 6.62 -1.85 -20.01
C LYS A 284 7.71 -0.79 -19.94
N GLY A 285 7.76 -0.04 -18.85
CA GLY A 285 8.87 0.84 -18.51
C GLY A 285 10.17 0.06 -18.35
N THR A 286 11.23 0.56 -18.97
CA THR A 286 12.60 0.02 -18.88
C THR A 286 13.51 0.90 -18.03
N GLY A 287 13.05 2.09 -17.65
CA GLY A 287 13.73 2.97 -16.71
C GLY A 287 12.95 4.27 -16.49
N VAL A 288 13.23 4.95 -15.38
CA VAL A 288 12.71 6.28 -15.07
C VAL A 288 13.80 7.31 -15.35
N THR A 289 13.47 8.37 -16.07
CA THR A 289 14.41 9.43 -16.49
C THR A 289 14.06 10.81 -15.96
N ALA A 290 12.83 11.01 -15.46
CA ALA A 290 12.44 12.23 -14.77
C ALA A 290 11.35 11.96 -13.73
N TYR A 291 11.37 12.76 -12.67
CA TYR A 291 10.31 12.84 -11.67
C TYR A 291 10.14 14.31 -11.28
N ALA A 292 8.91 14.84 -11.36
CA ALA A 292 8.62 16.23 -11.02
C ALA A 292 7.35 16.36 -10.19
N VAL A 293 7.41 17.22 -9.17
CA VAL A 293 6.25 17.70 -8.43
C VAL A 293 5.56 18.77 -9.28
N THR A 294 4.37 18.46 -9.78
CA THR A 294 3.59 19.37 -10.64
C THR A 294 2.45 20.07 -9.90
N GLY A 295 2.18 19.66 -8.67
CA GLY A 295 1.16 20.24 -7.80
C GLY A 295 1.12 19.57 -6.43
N ALA A 296 0.12 19.94 -5.61
CA ALA A 296 0.00 19.39 -4.26
C ALA A 296 -0.23 17.87 -4.26
N THR A 297 -1.04 17.39 -5.21
CA THR A 297 -1.46 15.99 -5.37
C THR A 297 -0.94 15.36 -6.66
N THR A 298 -0.31 16.14 -7.54
CA THR A 298 0.05 15.70 -8.88
C THR A 298 1.55 15.48 -9.06
N ARG A 299 1.92 14.43 -9.78
CA ARG A 299 3.31 14.10 -10.12
C ARG A 299 3.43 13.79 -11.60
N HIS A 300 4.60 14.09 -12.15
CA HIS A 300 4.98 13.79 -13.52
C HIS A 300 6.18 12.85 -13.54
N ILE A 301 6.12 11.82 -14.37
CA ILE A 301 7.14 10.78 -14.52
C ILE A 301 7.47 10.64 -16.00
N GLU A 302 8.75 10.69 -16.36
CA GLU A 302 9.22 10.31 -17.69
C GLU A 302 10.10 9.07 -17.62
N GLY A 303 10.17 8.32 -18.72
CA GLY A 303 11.09 7.21 -18.81
C GLY A 303 11.21 6.59 -20.19
N THR A 304 12.04 5.55 -20.24
CA THR A 304 12.13 4.65 -21.41
C THR A 304 11.18 3.48 -21.22
N CYS A 305 10.68 2.94 -22.33
CA CYS A 305 9.81 1.77 -22.30
C CYS A 305 9.99 0.88 -23.52
N GLU A 306 9.39 -0.29 -23.48
CA GLU A 306 9.07 -1.11 -24.63
C GLU A 306 7.56 -1.04 -24.90
N ILE A 307 7.18 -0.74 -26.13
CA ILE A 307 5.82 -0.72 -26.65
C ILE A 307 5.71 -1.93 -27.59
N ASN A 308 4.97 -2.95 -27.20
CA ASN A 308 4.92 -4.24 -27.89
C ASN A 308 6.34 -4.80 -28.20
N GLY A 309 7.24 -4.74 -27.20
CA GLY A 309 8.64 -5.16 -27.33
C GLY A 309 9.54 -4.21 -28.12
N SER A 310 9.01 -3.14 -28.71
CA SER A 310 9.80 -2.14 -29.44
C SER A 310 10.21 -0.97 -28.53
N PRO A 311 11.46 -0.50 -28.54
CA PRO A 311 11.89 0.62 -27.71
C PRO A 311 11.09 1.91 -27.96
N GLY A 312 10.86 2.69 -26.91
CA GLY A 312 10.18 3.98 -26.93
C GLY A 312 10.37 4.77 -25.64
N THR A 313 9.61 5.86 -25.49
CA THR A 313 9.56 6.67 -24.27
C THR A 313 8.13 6.84 -23.77
N TYR A 314 7.98 7.09 -22.48
CA TYR A 314 6.70 7.40 -21.86
C TYR A 314 6.76 8.68 -21.03
N GLN A 315 5.59 9.28 -20.87
CA GLN A 315 5.29 10.38 -19.96
C GLN A 315 4.00 10.01 -19.22
N ALA A 316 4.05 9.90 -17.91
CA ALA A 316 2.93 9.58 -17.06
C ALA A 316 2.66 10.75 -16.09
N ASP A 317 1.43 11.25 -16.11
CA ASP A 317 0.91 12.21 -15.14
C ASP A 317 -0.08 11.49 -14.23
N VAL A 318 0.08 11.69 -12.93
CA VAL A 318 -0.75 11.07 -11.88
C VAL A 318 -1.29 12.14 -10.94
N ASP A 319 -2.50 11.92 -10.43
CA ASP A 319 -3.16 12.80 -9.48
C ASP A 319 -3.85 11.99 -8.38
N ASP A 320 -3.37 12.13 -7.13
CA ASP A 320 -3.96 11.53 -5.94
C ASP A 320 -5.00 12.47 -5.33
N GLN A 321 -6.27 12.24 -5.64
CA GLN A 321 -7.38 13.06 -5.17
C GLN A 321 -8.02 12.49 -3.90
N GLY A 322 -7.40 11.49 -3.27
CA GLY A 322 -7.69 10.93 -1.95
C GLY A 322 -8.41 9.58 -1.98
N GLU A 323 -8.62 9.00 -0.79
CA GLU A 323 -9.05 7.60 -0.64
C GLU A 323 -10.56 7.46 -0.36
N PRO A 324 -11.25 6.46 -0.94
CA PRO A 324 -10.75 5.57 -2.00
C PRO A 324 -10.55 6.33 -3.32
N GLY A 325 -9.58 5.90 -4.13
CA GLY A 325 -9.19 6.57 -5.38
C GLY A 325 -10.13 6.37 -6.57
N ILE A 326 -10.96 5.32 -6.55
CA ILE A 326 -11.97 5.07 -7.59
C ILE A 326 -12.91 6.27 -7.76
N GLY A 327 -13.07 6.73 -9.01
CA GLY A 327 -13.88 7.89 -9.36
C GLY A 327 -13.29 9.24 -8.94
N ARG A 328 -12.04 9.28 -8.45
CA ARG A 328 -11.38 10.51 -7.96
C ARG A 328 -9.99 10.70 -8.55
N ASP A 329 -9.13 9.70 -8.40
CA ASP A 329 -7.74 9.76 -8.87
C ASP A 329 -7.69 9.80 -10.39
N ALA A 330 -6.64 10.39 -10.95
CA ALA A 330 -6.47 10.51 -12.39
C ALA A 330 -5.11 10.04 -12.88
N PHE A 331 -5.10 9.45 -14.08
CA PHE A 331 -3.91 8.99 -14.77
C PHE A 331 -3.95 9.45 -16.22
N ALA A 332 -2.82 9.94 -16.72
CA ALA A 332 -2.60 10.18 -18.14
C ALA A 332 -1.25 9.63 -18.58
N LEU A 333 -1.23 9.09 -19.80
CA LEU A 333 -0.07 8.47 -20.42
C LEU A 333 0.10 9.01 -21.84
N SER A 334 1.31 9.45 -22.15
CA SER A 334 1.77 9.68 -23.51
C SER A 334 2.93 8.75 -23.84
N LEU A 335 2.93 8.20 -25.06
CA LEU A 335 3.97 7.31 -25.59
C LEU A 335 4.62 7.99 -26.78
N ASN A 336 5.94 8.11 -26.77
CA ASN A 336 6.69 8.85 -27.79
C ASN A 336 6.12 10.27 -28.03
N ARG A 337 5.69 10.93 -26.94
CA ARG A 337 5.03 12.26 -26.94
C ARG A 337 3.65 12.32 -27.60
N VAL A 338 3.02 11.17 -27.85
CA VAL A 338 1.65 11.07 -28.36
C VAL A 338 0.73 10.59 -27.24
N PRO A 339 -0.39 11.27 -26.95
CA PRO A 339 -1.36 10.81 -25.95
C PRO A 339 -1.84 9.39 -26.24
N ALA A 340 -1.78 8.51 -25.24
CA ALA A 340 -2.23 7.12 -25.31
C ALA A 340 -3.44 6.87 -24.41
N ALA A 341 -3.47 7.47 -23.22
CA ALA A 341 -4.60 7.38 -22.30
C ALA A 341 -4.68 8.62 -21.41
N ALA A 342 -5.89 8.98 -20.97
CA ALA A 342 -6.11 9.99 -19.94
C ALA A 342 -7.50 9.81 -19.34
N GLY A 343 -7.64 9.94 -18.02
CA GLY A 343 -8.94 9.94 -17.38
C GLY A 343 -8.90 9.74 -15.88
N VAL A 344 -10.09 9.79 -15.28
CA VAL A 344 -10.34 9.43 -13.88
C VAL A 344 -10.45 7.90 -13.79
N LEU A 345 -9.91 7.34 -12.71
CA LEU A 345 -9.90 5.88 -12.50
C LEU A 345 -11.31 5.35 -12.33
N SER A 346 -11.66 4.31 -13.08
CA SER A 346 -12.88 3.53 -12.84
C SER A 346 -12.68 2.36 -11.88
N GLY A 347 -11.42 2.14 -11.47
CA GLY A 347 -11.03 1.36 -10.31
C GLY A 347 -9.53 1.44 -10.08
N GLY A 348 -9.09 1.11 -8.87
CA GLY A 348 -7.72 1.30 -8.44
C GLY A 348 -7.50 2.55 -7.60
N ASN A 349 -6.23 2.89 -7.40
CA ASN A 349 -5.82 3.93 -6.46
C ASN A 349 -4.42 4.45 -6.79
N ILE A 350 -4.21 5.74 -6.61
CA ILE A 350 -2.93 6.44 -6.62
C ILE A 350 -2.66 6.87 -5.18
N GLN A 351 -1.40 6.78 -4.75
CA GLN A 351 -0.97 7.18 -3.42
C GLN A 351 0.25 8.06 -3.55
N LEU A 352 0.10 9.29 -3.08
CA LEU A 352 1.20 10.20 -2.86
C LEU A 352 1.80 9.94 -1.47
N HIS A 353 3.11 9.69 -1.46
CA HIS A 353 3.90 9.44 -0.27
C HIS A 353 4.89 10.58 -0.07
N THR A 354 4.46 11.59 0.66
CA THR A 354 5.34 12.64 1.16
C THR A 354 5.70 12.32 2.60
N CYS A 355 6.93 12.59 3.02
CA CYS A 355 7.27 12.44 4.44
C CYS A 355 6.62 13.54 5.29
N LYS A 356 5.43 13.23 5.81
CA LYS A 356 4.67 14.09 6.71
C LYS A 356 4.94 13.77 8.17
#